data_AF-A0A7M2XMS6-F1
#
_entry.id   AF-A0A7M2XMS6-F1
#
_cell.length_a   1.000
_cell.length_b   1.000
_cell.length_c   1.000
_cell.angle_alpha   90.00
_cell.angle_beta   90.00
_cell.angle_gamma   90.00
#
_symmetry.space_group_name_H-M   'P 1'
#
loop_
_entity.id
_entity.type
_entity.pdbx_description
1 polymer ?
#
loop_
_entity_poly.entity_id
_entity_poly.type
_entity_poly.pdbx_seq_one_letter_code
_entity_poly.pdbx_strand_id
1 'polypeptide(L)'
;MSLSDEDEAGAGRFAPSPSGDLHLGNLRTAVLAWLFARSTNRRFLVRVEDLDRVRPGAEQRQLADLAAIGLDWDGRVVHQSRRRRLYDEAIARLEQAGLTYECYCTRREILEATSAPHAPAGAYPGTCRNLTDEQRAERRASGRAPAIRLRATEEWFTVHDLLHGDFTGIVDDLVLRRNDGTPAYNLAVVVDDADQGIDQVVRGDDLLTSAPRQACLAHLLGLSEPVYAHVPLALDKEGKRLAKRDGAVTLADQLALGHTAADVLGTIAVSLRLADPGEPVSPELLLDRWNPVRLPRDPWVFTPSEEGIR
;
A
#
# COMPACT_ATOMS: atom_id res chain seq x y z
N MET A 1 -19.94 -23.06 -27.52
CA MET A 1 -18.76 -23.89 -27.23
C MET A 1 -17.61 -22.90 -27.02
N SER A 2 -17.67 -22.17 -25.91
CA SER A 2 -16.76 -22.35 -24.77
C SER A 2 -15.31 -22.08 -25.20
N LEU A 3 -14.99 -20.79 -25.28
CA LEU A 3 -13.64 -20.34 -24.98
C LEU A 3 -13.50 -20.56 -23.47
N SER A 4 -12.48 -21.31 -23.12
CA SER A 4 -12.15 -21.76 -21.78
C SER A 4 -12.13 -20.59 -20.79
N ASP A 5 -13.04 -20.63 -19.83
CA ASP A 5 -12.80 -20.12 -18.47
C ASP A 5 -11.66 -20.96 -17.86
N GLU A 6 -10.44 -20.79 -18.38
CA GLU A 6 -9.27 -21.00 -17.53
C GLU A 6 -9.41 -19.92 -16.46
N ASP A 7 -9.74 -20.31 -15.23
CA ASP A 7 -9.71 -19.44 -14.05
C ASP A 7 -8.49 -18.53 -14.18
N GLU A 8 -8.70 -17.28 -14.58
CA GLU A 8 -7.60 -16.34 -14.78
C GLU A 8 -7.00 -16.18 -13.39
N ALA A 9 -5.85 -16.83 -13.16
CA ALA A 9 -5.18 -16.77 -11.88
C ALA A 9 -5.11 -15.30 -11.47
N GLY A 10 -5.57 -15.00 -10.25
CA GLY A 10 -5.78 -13.63 -9.77
C GLY A 10 -4.52 -12.76 -9.85
N ALA A 11 -4.56 -11.54 -9.34
CA ALA A 11 -3.41 -10.65 -9.40
C ALA A 11 -2.85 -10.28 -8.02
N GLY A 12 -1.52 -10.31 -7.92
CA GLY A 12 -0.77 -9.54 -6.94
C GLY A 12 -0.33 -8.19 -7.52
N ARG A 13 0.06 -7.25 -6.66
CA ARG A 13 0.63 -5.97 -7.12
C ARG A 13 1.67 -5.36 -6.21
N PHE A 14 2.57 -4.60 -6.83
CA PHE A 14 3.39 -3.59 -6.18
C PHE A 14 2.89 -2.19 -6.55
N ALA A 15 2.59 -1.38 -5.53
CA ALA A 15 1.92 -0.09 -5.71
C ALA A 15 2.70 1.09 -5.10
N PRO A 16 3.81 1.54 -5.72
CA PRO A 16 4.61 2.62 -5.18
C PRO A 16 3.98 4.00 -5.45
N SER A 17 4.10 4.91 -4.48
CA SER A 17 3.88 6.32 -4.72
C SER A 17 5.14 6.95 -5.35
N PRO A 18 5.02 7.77 -6.42
CA PRO A 18 6.16 8.37 -7.10
C PRO A 18 6.67 9.63 -6.38
N SER A 19 6.79 9.59 -5.05
CA SER A 19 7.23 10.72 -4.21
C SER A 19 8.76 10.80 -4.04
N GLY A 20 9.47 9.73 -4.40
CA GLY A 20 10.91 9.60 -4.24
C GLY A 20 11.47 8.38 -4.98
N ASP A 21 12.77 8.16 -4.83
CA ASP A 21 13.44 6.98 -5.39
C ASP A 21 13.17 5.78 -4.46
N LEU A 22 13.16 4.54 -4.99
CA LEU A 22 12.97 3.34 -4.15
C LEU A 22 14.21 3.12 -3.29
N HIS A 23 14.02 2.92 -1.99
CA HIS A 23 15.08 2.41 -1.13
C HIS A 23 15.07 0.86 -1.11
N LEU A 24 16.13 0.23 -0.58
CA LEU A 24 16.28 -1.23 -0.51
C LEU A 24 15.07 -1.92 0.15
N GLY A 25 14.51 -1.31 1.19
CA GLY A 25 13.24 -1.77 1.78
C GLY A 25 12.06 -1.83 0.80
N ASN A 26 11.88 -0.83 -0.08
CA ASN A 26 10.84 -0.88 -1.10
C ASN A 26 11.12 -1.98 -2.13
N LEU A 27 12.37 -2.10 -2.59
CA LEU A 27 12.77 -3.13 -3.54
C LEU A 27 12.58 -4.53 -2.95
N ARG A 28 12.91 -4.74 -1.67
CA ARG A 28 12.64 -5.99 -0.95
C ARG A 28 11.15 -6.30 -0.90
N THR A 29 10.30 -5.31 -0.61
CA THR A 29 8.84 -5.51 -0.67
C THR A 29 8.36 -5.82 -2.09
N ALA A 30 8.95 -5.22 -3.13
CA ALA A 30 8.63 -5.52 -4.53
C ALA A 30 9.01 -6.96 -4.91
N VAL A 31 10.21 -7.42 -4.53
CA VAL A 31 10.65 -8.82 -4.72
C VAL A 31 9.70 -9.78 -4.00
N LEU A 32 9.30 -9.49 -2.77
CA LEU A 32 8.32 -10.32 -2.05
C LEU A 32 6.95 -10.34 -2.75
N ALA A 33 6.42 -9.18 -3.14
CA ALA A 33 5.15 -9.12 -3.85
C ALA A 33 5.18 -9.90 -5.18
N TRP A 34 6.32 -9.85 -5.89
CA TRP A 34 6.55 -10.63 -7.11
C TRP A 34 6.60 -12.14 -6.82
N LEU A 35 7.37 -12.57 -5.81
CA LEU A 35 7.49 -13.98 -5.42
C LEU A 35 6.15 -14.58 -4.99
N PHE A 36 5.38 -13.88 -4.15
CA PHE A 36 4.05 -14.32 -3.72
C PHE A 36 3.08 -14.48 -4.90
N ALA A 37 3.10 -13.54 -5.85
CA ALA A 37 2.24 -13.60 -7.03
C ALA A 37 2.67 -14.75 -7.95
N ARG A 38 3.92 -14.74 -8.40
CA ARG A 38 4.45 -15.73 -9.35
C ARG A 38 4.41 -17.16 -8.80
N SER A 39 4.64 -17.37 -7.50
CA SER A 39 4.63 -18.72 -6.90
C SER A 39 3.24 -19.34 -6.85
N THR A 40 2.20 -18.55 -7.12
CA THR A 40 0.80 -19.00 -7.15
C THR A 40 0.18 -18.81 -8.54
N ASN A 41 1.03 -18.65 -9.57
CA ASN A 41 0.66 -18.36 -10.96
C ASN A 41 -0.19 -17.11 -11.15
N ARG A 42 -0.25 -16.22 -10.16
CA ARG A 42 -0.94 -14.93 -10.26
C ARG A 42 -0.18 -14.00 -11.20
N ARG A 43 -0.92 -13.10 -11.82
CA ARG A 43 -0.32 -11.93 -12.47
C ARG A 43 0.36 -11.05 -11.43
N PHE A 44 1.44 -10.39 -11.81
CA PHE A 44 2.09 -9.36 -11.01
C PHE A 44 1.94 -8.00 -11.68
N LEU A 45 1.15 -7.12 -11.08
CA LEU A 45 0.85 -5.80 -11.64
C LEU A 45 1.64 -4.70 -10.92
N VAL A 46 1.90 -3.61 -11.63
CA VAL A 46 2.44 -2.37 -11.04
C VAL A 46 1.43 -1.24 -11.17
N ARG A 47 1.14 -0.57 -10.05
CA ARG A 47 0.24 0.59 -9.99
C ARG A 47 0.95 1.79 -9.36
N VAL A 48 0.95 2.92 -10.04
CA VAL A 48 1.52 4.17 -9.55
C VAL A 48 0.48 4.92 -8.73
N GLU A 49 0.76 5.11 -7.44
CA GLU A 49 -0.12 5.82 -6.50
C GLU A 49 0.19 7.32 -6.47
N ASP A 50 -0.24 8.03 -7.51
CA ASP A 50 0.05 9.43 -7.84
C ASP A 50 -1.06 10.43 -7.46
N LEU A 51 -1.90 10.09 -6.47
CA LEU A 51 -2.89 11.04 -5.92
C LEU A 51 -2.28 12.07 -4.96
N ASP A 52 -1.08 11.80 -4.47
CA ASP A 52 -0.31 12.69 -3.59
C ASP A 52 0.84 13.35 -4.36
N ARG A 53 1.77 13.98 -3.61
CA ARG A 53 2.91 14.68 -4.19
C ARG A 53 3.77 13.74 -5.06
N VAL A 54 3.83 14.05 -6.35
CA VAL A 54 4.69 13.40 -7.32
C VAL A 54 6.03 14.15 -7.43
N ARG A 55 7.14 13.40 -7.41
CA ARG A 55 8.48 13.91 -7.74
C ARG A 55 8.76 13.64 -9.22
N PRO A 56 9.10 14.66 -10.04
CA PRO A 56 9.38 14.47 -11.45
C PRO A 56 10.44 13.38 -11.72
N GLY A 57 10.16 12.51 -12.68
CA GLY A 57 11.04 11.41 -13.06
C GLY A 57 11.09 10.24 -12.06
N ALA A 58 10.42 10.34 -10.89
CA ALA A 58 10.47 9.29 -9.88
C ALA A 58 9.87 7.99 -10.40
N GLU A 59 8.67 8.02 -10.97
CA GLU A 59 8.04 6.84 -11.59
C GLU A 59 8.97 6.13 -12.56
N GLN A 60 9.59 6.85 -13.51
CA GLN A 60 10.47 6.26 -14.51
C GLN A 60 11.69 5.58 -13.86
N ARG A 61 12.27 6.20 -12.82
CA ARG A 61 13.37 5.60 -12.06
C ARG A 61 12.91 4.38 -11.25
N GLN A 62 11.76 4.46 -10.59
CA GLN A 62 11.19 3.34 -9.83
C GLN A 62 10.96 2.12 -10.75
N LEU A 63 10.37 2.32 -11.93
CA LEU A 63 10.16 1.24 -12.91
C LEU A 63 11.49 0.70 -13.47
N ALA A 64 12.47 1.59 -13.73
CA ALA A 64 13.81 1.18 -14.16
C ALA A 64 14.54 0.37 -13.08
N ASP A 65 14.39 0.73 -11.80
CA ASP A 65 14.98 0.01 -10.68
C ASP A 65 14.42 -1.41 -10.59
N LEU A 66 13.09 -1.58 -10.71
CA LEU A 66 12.43 -2.90 -10.72
C LEU A 66 12.95 -3.78 -11.87
N ALA A 67 13.01 -3.23 -13.08
CA ALA A 67 13.50 -3.96 -14.24
C ALA A 67 15.00 -4.29 -14.12
N ALA A 68 15.81 -3.40 -13.55
CA ALA A 68 17.25 -3.61 -13.38
C ALA A 68 17.57 -4.77 -12.42
N ILE A 69 16.75 -4.97 -11.37
CA ILE A 69 16.87 -6.14 -10.47
C ILE A 69 16.15 -7.38 -11.02
N GLY A 70 15.67 -7.34 -12.26
CA GLY A 70 15.07 -8.48 -12.97
C GLY A 70 13.58 -8.71 -12.74
N LEU A 71 12.87 -7.82 -12.03
CA LEU A 71 11.43 -7.98 -11.84
C LEU A 71 10.66 -7.55 -13.09
N ASP A 72 9.96 -8.50 -13.69
CA ASP A 72 8.96 -8.23 -14.72
C ASP A 72 7.58 -7.93 -14.10
N TRP A 73 6.65 -7.43 -14.91
CA TRP A 73 5.25 -7.25 -14.52
C TRP A 73 4.33 -7.41 -15.73
N ASP A 74 3.10 -7.82 -15.46
CA ASP A 74 2.11 -8.10 -16.48
C ASP A 74 1.30 -6.85 -16.82
N GLY A 75 0.96 -6.70 -18.11
CA GLY A 75 0.12 -5.62 -18.58
C GLY A 75 0.74 -4.23 -18.49
N ARG A 76 -0.11 -3.20 -18.50
CA ARG A 76 0.31 -1.80 -18.47
C ARG A 76 0.32 -1.28 -17.03
N VAL A 77 1.28 -0.40 -16.74
CA VAL A 77 1.30 0.35 -15.48
C VAL A 77 0.05 1.23 -15.40
N VAL A 78 -0.65 1.13 -14.28
CA VAL A 78 -1.87 1.88 -13.99
C VAL A 78 -1.56 3.10 -13.12
N HIS A 79 -2.22 4.23 -13.37
CA HIS A 79 -2.07 5.48 -12.60
C HIS A 79 -3.38 5.86 -11.92
N GLN A 80 -3.35 6.11 -10.61
CA GLN A 80 -4.54 6.51 -9.85
C GLN A 80 -5.12 7.85 -10.31
N SER A 81 -4.27 8.80 -10.73
CA SER A 81 -4.67 10.11 -11.24
C SER A 81 -5.61 10.02 -12.46
N ARG A 82 -5.57 8.90 -13.20
CA ARG A 82 -6.41 8.65 -14.40
C ARG A 82 -7.70 7.91 -14.10
N ARG A 83 -8.00 7.65 -12.83
CA ARG A 83 -9.06 6.73 -12.40
C ARG A 83 -10.16 7.40 -11.59
N ARG A 84 -10.21 8.74 -11.63
CA ARG A 84 -11.16 9.57 -10.89
C ARG A 84 -12.61 9.10 -10.99
N ARG A 85 -13.03 8.67 -12.20
CA ARG A 85 -14.39 8.16 -12.45
C ARG A 85 -14.75 7.00 -11.51
N LEU A 86 -13.86 6.04 -11.30
CA LEU A 86 -14.12 4.86 -10.47
C LEU A 86 -14.31 5.25 -9.00
N TYR A 87 -13.53 6.21 -8.52
CA TYR A 87 -13.64 6.71 -7.16
C TYR A 87 -14.92 7.52 -6.96
N ASP A 88 -15.29 8.36 -7.94
CA ASP A 88 -16.54 9.12 -7.91
C ASP A 88 -17.76 8.17 -7.92
N GLU A 89 -17.73 7.08 -8.70
CA GLU A 89 -18.77 6.05 -8.72
C GLU A 89 -18.88 5.29 -7.40
N ALA A 90 -17.76 4.91 -6.80
CA ALA A 90 -17.75 4.25 -5.49
C ALA A 90 -18.32 5.16 -4.39
N ILE A 91 -17.96 6.45 -4.40
CA ILE A 91 -18.52 7.44 -3.45
C ILE A 91 -20.03 7.60 -3.68
N ALA A 92 -20.48 7.71 -4.94
CA ALA A 92 -21.90 7.84 -5.26
C ALA A 92 -22.73 6.64 -4.76
N ARG A 93 -22.20 5.42 -4.86
CA ARG A 93 -22.84 4.21 -4.32
C ARG A 93 -22.98 4.28 -2.79
N LEU A 94 -21.94 4.72 -2.09
CA LEU A 94 -21.99 4.89 -0.63
C LEU A 94 -22.94 6.03 -0.22
N GLU A 95 -22.96 7.13 -0.98
CA GLU A 95 -23.90 8.25 -0.77
C GLU A 95 -25.35 7.78 -0.93
N GLN A 96 -25.67 7.03 -1.99
CA GLN A 96 -27.01 6.46 -2.21
C GLN A 96 -27.42 5.49 -1.10
N ALA A 97 -26.46 4.78 -0.50
CA ALA A 97 -26.69 3.90 0.64
C ALA A 97 -26.79 4.64 2.00
N GLY A 98 -26.62 5.97 2.03
CA GLY A 98 -26.62 6.75 3.28
C GLY A 98 -25.37 6.52 4.15
N LEU A 99 -24.31 5.97 3.56
CA LEU A 99 -23.07 5.58 4.24
C LEU A 99 -21.99 6.67 4.20
N THR A 100 -22.35 7.92 3.89
CA THR A 100 -21.40 9.04 3.87
C THR A 100 -21.95 10.26 4.59
N TYR A 101 -21.05 11.20 4.90
CA TYR A 101 -21.40 12.53 5.37
C TYR A 101 -20.27 13.53 5.10
N GLU A 102 -20.63 14.82 5.11
CA GLU A 102 -19.69 15.93 4.97
C GLU A 102 -18.97 16.23 6.28
N CYS A 103 -17.64 16.36 6.21
CA CYS A 103 -16.79 16.75 7.31
C CYS A 103 -16.09 18.08 7.03
N TYR A 104 -16.24 19.01 7.97
CA TYR A 104 -15.62 20.33 7.91
C TYR A 104 -14.44 20.48 8.88
N CYS A 105 -14.06 19.43 9.61
CA CYS A 105 -12.93 19.49 10.53
C CYS A 105 -11.59 19.66 9.78
N THR A 106 -10.72 20.52 10.29
CA THR A 106 -9.30 20.60 9.89
C THR A 106 -8.53 19.42 10.43
N ARG A 107 -7.38 19.11 9.83
CA ARG A 107 -6.45 18.13 10.38
C ARG A 107 -6.00 18.50 11.80
N ARG A 108 -5.82 19.79 12.08
CA ARG A 108 -5.45 20.29 13.43
C ARG A 108 -6.54 19.99 14.45
N GLU A 109 -7.79 20.34 14.15
CA GLU A 109 -8.94 20.07 15.05
C GLU A 109 -9.12 18.58 15.34
N ILE A 110 -8.89 17.71 14.35
CA ILE A 110 -8.94 16.26 14.55
C ILE A 110 -7.83 15.80 15.50
N LEU A 111 -6.59 16.24 15.26
CA LEU A 111 -5.45 15.87 16.10
C LEU A 111 -5.63 16.32 17.56
N GLU A 112 -6.11 17.55 17.76
CA GLU A 112 -6.41 18.10 19.09
C GLU A 112 -7.51 17.30 19.82
N ALA A 113 -8.52 16.81 19.09
CA ALA A 113 -9.61 16.01 19.66
C ALA A 113 -9.21 14.56 19.98
N THR A 114 -8.24 13.97 19.27
CA THR A 114 -7.74 12.60 19.50
C THR A 114 -6.82 12.44 20.71
N SER A 115 -6.62 13.49 21.49
CA SER A 115 -5.81 13.49 22.72
C SER A 115 -6.39 12.62 23.86
N ALA A 116 -7.54 11.96 23.66
CA ALA A 116 -8.17 11.08 24.63
C ALA A 116 -7.47 9.69 24.69
N PRO A 117 -7.17 9.15 25.88
CA PRO A 117 -6.24 8.04 26.09
C PRO A 117 -6.59 6.66 25.49
N HIS A 118 -7.72 6.52 24.77
CA HIS A 118 -8.21 5.23 24.28
C HIS A 118 -8.60 5.20 22.79
N ALA A 119 -8.46 6.31 22.05
CA ALA A 119 -8.67 6.30 20.60
C ALA A 119 -7.34 6.01 19.88
N PRO A 120 -7.31 5.15 18.84
CA PRO A 120 -6.10 4.98 18.05
C PRO A 120 -5.73 6.33 17.41
N ALA A 121 -4.41 6.60 17.34
CA ALA A 121 -3.91 7.88 16.85
C ALA A 121 -4.49 8.22 15.47
N GLY A 122 -5.19 9.35 15.38
CA GLY A 122 -5.79 9.84 14.13
C GLY A 122 -7.23 9.39 13.85
N ALA A 123 -7.87 8.63 14.74
CA ALA A 123 -9.30 8.29 14.63
C ALA A 123 -10.17 9.55 14.58
N TYR A 124 -11.17 9.56 13.71
CA TYR A 124 -12.06 10.72 13.65
C TYR A 124 -12.96 10.84 14.90
N PRO A 125 -13.00 11.99 15.60
CA PRO A 125 -13.80 12.17 16.82
C PRO A 125 -15.32 12.26 16.61
N GLY A 126 -15.81 12.13 15.36
CA GLY A 126 -17.25 12.16 15.07
C GLY A 126 -17.90 13.54 15.08
N THR A 127 -17.13 14.63 15.17
CA THR A 127 -17.64 16.01 15.31
C THR A 127 -18.70 16.41 14.27
N CYS A 128 -18.51 16.01 13.01
CA CYS A 128 -19.44 16.31 11.91
C CYS A 128 -20.41 15.16 11.57
N ARG A 129 -20.32 14.01 12.27
CA ARG A 129 -21.05 12.78 11.91
C ARG A 129 -22.56 12.95 11.98
N ASN A 130 -23.04 13.73 12.94
CA ASN A 130 -24.47 13.90 13.24
C ASN A 130 -24.95 15.34 13.08
N LEU A 131 -24.30 16.14 12.23
CA LEU A 131 -24.80 17.50 11.94
C LEU A 131 -26.22 17.43 11.37
N THR A 132 -27.06 18.40 11.71
CA THR A 132 -28.36 18.59 11.05
C THR A 132 -28.17 19.19 9.65
N ASP A 133 -29.22 19.21 8.84
CA ASP A 133 -29.18 19.85 7.53
C ASP A 133 -28.93 21.37 7.63
N GLU A 134 -29.48 22.02 8.65
CA GLU A 134 -29.23 23.45 8.91
C GLU A 134 -27.77 23.70 9.25
N GLN A 135 -27.19 22.88 10.13
CA GLN A 135 -25.77 22.99 10.49
C GLN A 135 -24.85 22.71 9.30
N ARG A 136 -25.19 21.75 8.44
CA ARG A 136 -24.46 21.52 7.18
C ARG A 136 -24.56 22.72 6.25
N ALA A 137 -25.76 23.28 6.08
CA ALA A 137 -25.98 24.45 5.23
C ALA A 137 -25.17 25.67 5.70
N GLU A 138 -25.14 25.93 7.01
CA GLU A 138 -24.33 26.98 7.62
C GLU A 138 -22.83 26.77 7.33
N ARG A 139 -22.34 25.53 7.50
CA ARG A 139 -20.94 25.19 7.21
C ARG A 139 -20.61 25.33 5.72
N ARG A 140 -21.50 24.96 4.80
CA ARG A 140 -21.34 25.22 3.36
C ARG A 140 -21.27 26.72 3.06
N ALA A 141 -22.10 27.53 3.71
CA ALA A 141 -22.13 28.99 3.54
C ALA A 141 -20.82 29.67 4.00
N SER A 142 -20.03 29.03 4.88
CA SER A 142 -18.70 29.53 5.28
C SER A 142 -17.65 29.52 4.16
N GLY A 143 -17.96 28.92 3.00
CA GLY A 143 -17.08 28.86 1.83
C GLY A 143 -16.02 27.75 1.87
N ARG A 144 -15.99 26.93 2.93
CA ARG A 144 -15.06 25.82 3.06
C ARG A 144 -15.61 24.54 2.43
N ALA A 145 -14.91 24.01 1.44
CA ALA A 145 -15.24 22.71 0.86
C ALA A 145 -15.14 21.59 1.92
N PRO A 146 -16.15 20.71 2.04
CA PRO A 146 -16.10 19.58 2.95
C PRO A 146 -15.22 18.45 2.40
N ALA A 147 -14.63 17.66 3.30
CA ALA A 147 -14.24 16.30 2.99
C ALA A 147 -15.49 15.39 3.04
N ILE A 148 -15.47 14.28 2.32
CA ILE A 148 -16.49 13.22 2.46
C ILE A 148 -15.89 12.09 3.28
N ARG A 149 -16.59 11.68 4.34
CA ARG A 149 -16.22 10.56 5.19
C ARG A 149 -17.19 9.41 5.01
N LEU A 150 -16.68 8.21 5.25
CA LEU A 150 -17.50 7.03 5.47
C LEU A 150 -18.24 7.19 6.80
N ARG A 151 -19.51 6.83 6.83
CA ARG A 151 -20.27 6.55 8.05
C ARG A 151 -20.07 5.07 8.37
N ALA A 152 -18.98 4.74 9.07
CA ALA A 152 -18.71 3.35 9.43
C ALA A 152 -19.88 2.77 10.25
N THR A 153 -20.37 1.59 9.88
CA THR A 153 -21.46 0.88 10.58
C THR A 153 -20.91 -0.13 11.57
N GLU A 154 -19.75 -0.70 11.25
CA GLU A 154 -18.98 -1.59 12.12
C GLU A 154 -17.86 -0.81 12.79
N GLU A 155 -17.64 -1.04 14.09
CA GLU A 155 -16.51 -0.45 14.82
C GLU A 155 -15.23 -1.28 14.64
N TRP A 156 -15.37 -2.58 14.39
CA TRP A 156 -14.27 -3.53 14.27
C TRP A 156 -14.48 -4.43 13.05
N PHE A 157 -13.39 -4.78 12.38
CA PHE A 157 -13.42 -5.72 11.27
C PHE A 157 -12.23 -6.67 11.37
N THR A 158 -12.41 -7.92 10.95
CA THR A 158 -11.36 -8.93 11.00
C THR A 158 -10.96 -9.31 9.58
N VAL A 159 -9.66 -9.35 9.34
CA VAL A 159 -9.07 -9.85 8.09
C VAL A 159 -8.17 -11.04 8.39
N HIS A 160 -7.99 -11.91 7.41
CA HIS A 160 -7.01 -12.97 7.50
C HIS A 160 -5.72 -12.58 6.76
N ASP A 161 -4.59 -12.57 7.46
CA ASP A 161 -3.26 -12.32 6.91
C ASP A 161 -2.42 -13.59 6.92
N LEU A 162 -1.75 -13.90 5.81
CA LEU A 162 -0.94 -15.12 5.67
C LEU A 162 0.24 -15.19 6.66
N LEU A 163 0.70 -14.04 7.15
CA LEU A 163 1.83 -13.94 8.07
C LEU A 163 1.35 -13.67 9.50
N HIS A 164 0.32 -12.87 9.70
CA HIS A 164 -0.16 -12.47 11.03
C HIS A 164 -1.38 -13.25 11.54
N GLY A 165 -1.97 -14.12 10.71
CA GLY A 165 -3.22 -14.82 11.03
C GLY A 165 -4.41 -13.86 11.03
N ASP A 166 -5.42 -14.18 11.84
CA ASP A 166 -6.59 -13.32 11.98
C ASP A 166 -6.22 -12.04 12.73
N PHE A 167 -6.49 -10.90 12.11
CA PHE A 167 -6.21 -9.58 12.66
C PHE A 167 -7.49 -8.74 12.71
N THR A 168 -7.94 -8.42 13.91
CA THR A 168 -9.08 -7.52 14.15
C THR A 168 -8.58 -6.12 14.44
N GLY A 169 -9.13 -5.12 13.74
CA GLY A 169 -8.78 -3.72 13.96
C GLY A 169 -9.97 -2.78 13.83
N ILE A 170 -9.76 -1.54 14.29
CA ILE A 170 -10.78 -0.50 14.32
C ILE A 170 -11.09 -0.02 12.90
N VAL A 171 -12.38 0.08 12.61
CA VAL A 171 -12.92 0.77 11.45
C VAL A 171 -13.48 2.11 11.92
N ASP A 172 -12.81 3.18 11.53
CA ASP A 172 -13.26 4.54 11.82
C ASP A 172 -13.94 5.18 10.60
N ASP A 173 -14.42 6.41 10.80
CA ASP A 173 -15.00 7.23 9.74
C ASP A 173 -13.93 7.79 8.80
N LEU A 174 -13.28 6.88 8.08
CA LEU A 174 -12.20 7.21 7.17
C LEU A 174 -12.66 8.22 6.11
N VAL A 175 -11.72 9.09 5.72
CA VAL A 175 -11.95 10.03 4.62
C VAL A 175 -12.03 9.21 3.33
N LEU A 176 -13.06 9.46 2.51
CA LEU A 176 -13.24 8.91 1.16
C LEU A 176 -12.75 9.90 0.10
N ARG A 177 -13.05 11.19 0.32
CA ARG A 177 -12.62 12.31 -0.53
C ARG A 177 -12.19 13.48 0.34
N ARG A 178 -11.03 14.04 0.05
CA ARG A 178 -10.46 15.19 0.76
C ARG A 178 -11.23 16.46 0.39
N ASN A 179 -11.00 17.52 1.15
CA ASN A 179 -11.61 18.84 0.91
C ASN A 179 -11.12 19.50 -0.39
N ASP A 180 -9.96 19.11 -0.91
CA ASP A 180 -9.47 19.53 -2.23
C ASP A 180 -10.08 18.71 -3.39
N GLY A 181 -10.96 17.75 -3.08
CA GLY A 181 -11.62 16.89 -4.07
C GLY A 181 -10.80 15.66 -4.48
N THR A 182 -9.60 15.47 -3.93
CA THR A 182 -8.75 14.30 -4.19
C THR A 182 -9.30 13.08 -3.45
N PRO A 183 -9.44 11.91 -4.11
CA PRO A 183 -9.73 10.66 -3.42
C PRO A 183 -8.72 10.37 -2.31
N ALA A 184 -9.19 9.80 -1.21
CA ALA A 184 -8.32 9.38 -0.13
C ALA A 184 -7.73 7.98 -0.39
N TYR A 185 -6.56 7.73 0.18
CA TYR A 185 -5.80 6.49 0.01
C TYR A 185 -6.65 5.22 0.19
N ASN A 186 -7.38 5.09 1.31
CA ASN A 186 -8.17 3.89 1.60
C ASN A 186 -9.24 3.60 0.55
N LEU A 187 -9.89 4.63 -0.01
CA LEU A 187 -10.86 4.45 -1.10
C LEU A 187 -10.14 4.03 -2.39
N ALA A 188 -9.09 4.76 -2.76
CA ALA A 188 -8.40 4.55 -4.02
C ALA A 188 -7.83 3.13 -4.12
N VAL A 189 -7.15 2.65 -3.07
CA VAL A 189 -6.57 1.29 -3.09
C VAL A 189 -7.62 0.20 -3.14
N VAL A 190 -8.74 0.33 -2.42
CA VAL A 190 -9.81 -0.68 -2.42
C VAL A 190 -10.48 -0.77 -3.78
N VAL A 191 -10.82 0.38 -4.38
CA VAL A 191 -11.45 0.46 -5.69
C VAL A 191 -10.51 -0.04 -6.78
N ASP A 192 -9.23 0.32 -6.71
CA ASP A 192 -8.25 -0.10 -7.71
C ASP A 192 -7.87 -1.57 -7.60
N ASP A 193 -7.73 -2.11 -6.39
CA ASP A 193 -7.47 -3.53 -6.19
C ASP A 193 -8.64 -4.35 -6.77
N ALA A 194 -9.89 -3.96 -6.53
CA ALA A 194 -11.04 -4.66 -7.11
C ALA A 194 -11.13 -4.55 -8.64
N ASP A 195 -10.97 -3.36 -9.21
CA ASP A 195 -11.06 -3.15 -10.67
C ASP A 195 -9.92 -3.83 -11.45
N GLN A 196 -8.74 -3.98 -10.84
CA GLN A 196 -7.61 -4.69 -11.44
C GLN A 196 -7.64 -6.21 -11.19
N GLY A 197 -8.65 -6.74 -10.49
CA GLY A 197 -8.72 -8.16 -10.12
C GLY A 197 -7.61 -8.59 -9.16
N ILE A 198 -7.15 -7.68 -8.29
CA ILE A 198 -6.19 -8.01 -7.25
C ILE A 198 -6.88 -8.86 -6.19
N ASP A 199 -6.37 -10.07 -5.99
CA ASP A 199 -6.81 -11.00 -4.94
C ASP A 199 -5.70 -11.26 -3.91
N GLN A 200 -4.50 -10.71 -4.11
CA GLN A 200 -3.38 -10.83 -3.17
C GLN A 200 -2.66 -9.48 -2.94
N VAL A 201 -2.61 -9.06 -1.68
CA VAL A 201 -1.99 -7.80 -1.26
C VAL A 201 -0.77 -8.08 -0.38
N VAL A 202 0.41 -7.93 -0.96
CA VAL A 202 1.69 -7.98 -0.24
C VAL A 202 2.22 -6.56 -0.03
N ARG A 203 2.48 -6.17 1.22
CA ARG A 203 2.99 -4.84 1.58
C ARG A 203 3.63 -4.85 2.97
N GLY A 204 4.31 -3.76 3.35
CA GLY A 204 4.94 -3.65 4.68
C GLY A 204 3.95 -3.78 5.84
N ASP A 205 4.40 -4.38 6.94
CA ASP A 205 3.60 -4.60 8.16
C ASP A 205 3.16 -3.35 8.90
N ASP A 206 3.76 -2.19 8.60
CA ASP A 206 3.26 -0.89 9.02
C ASP A 206 1.85 -0.59 8.52
N LEU A 207 1.40 -1.26 7.46
CA LEU A 207 0.07 -1.11 6.90
C LEU A 207 -0.94 -2.16 7.39
N LEU A 208 -0.56 -3.11 8.26
CA LEU A 208 -1.45 -4.16 8.78
C LEU A 208 -2.69 -3.57 9.44
N THR A 209 -2.52 -2.53 10.25
CA THR A 209 -3.62 -1.82 10.92
C THR A 209 -4.61 -1.15 9.96
N SER A 210 -4.26 -0.98 8.69
CA SER A 210 -5.15 -0.44 7.65
C SER A 210 -5.95 -1.51 6.92
N ALA A 211 -5.62 -2.81 7.07
CA ALA A 211 -6.35 -3.86 6.36
C ALA A 211 -7.81 -3.99 6.81
N PRO A 212 -8.16 -4.01 8.12
CA PRO A 212 -9.56 -4.05 8.57
C PRO A 212 -10.46 -2.95 7.98
N ARG A 213 -10.01 -1.70 7.99
CA ARG A 213 -10.78 -0.58 7.43
C ARG A 213 -10.95 -0.67 5.91
N GLN A 214 -9.95 -1.20 5.21
CA GLN A 214 -10.00 -1.40 3.75
C GLN A 214 -10.92 -2.56 3.38
N ALA A 215 -10.85 -3.68 4.10
CA ALA A 215 -11.73 -4.82 3.92
C ALA A 215 -13.19 -4.48 4.26
N CYS A 216 -13.44 -3.72 5.35
CA CYS A 216 -14.77 -3.22 5.66
C CYS A 216 -15.32 -2.31 4.52
N LEU A 217 -14.49 -1.40 3.99
CA LEU A 217 -14.89 -0.56 2.86
C LEU A 217 -15.18 -1.40 1.60
N ALA A 218 -14.38 -2.42 1.31
CA ALA A 218 -14.61 -3.36 0.21
C ALA A 218 -15.96 -4.08 0.39
N HIS A 219 -16.23 -4.58 1.59
CA HIS A 219 -17.49 -5.23 1.95
C HIS A 219 -18.70 -4.31 1.73
N LEU A 220 -18.65 -3.06 2.22
CA LEU A 220 -19.72 -2.08 2.02
C LEU A 220 -19.96 -1.72 0.55
N LEU A 221 -18.92 -1.82 -0.29
CA LEU A 221 -18.99 -1.63 -1.74
C LEU A 221 -19.35 -2.93 -2.51
N GLY A 222 -19.52 -4.06 -1.83
CA GLY A 222 -19.75 -5.37 -2.45
C GLY A 222 -18.58 -5.83 -3.32
N LEU A 223 -17.35 -5.45 -2.96
CA LEU A 223 -16.11 -5.84 -3.64
C LEU A 223 -15.49 -7.05 -2.93
N SER A 224 -14.71 -7.83 -3.67
CA SER A 224 -14.01 -8.99 -3.11
C SER A 224 -12.87 -8.54 -2.19
N GLU A 225 -12.73 -9.21 -1.05
CA GLU A 225 -11.61 -9.01 -0.13
C GLU A 225 -10.38 -9.80 -0.63
N PRO A 226 -9.19 -9.18 -0.76
CA PRO A 226 -7.99 -9.90 -1.13
C PRO A 226 -7.38 -10.64 0.06
N VAL A 227 -6.56 -11.63 -0.23
CA VAL A 227 -5.66 -12.25 0.76
C VAL A 227 -4.52 -11.29 1.07
N TYR A 228 -4.29 -11.00 2.35
CA TYR A 228 -3.20 -10.12 2.79
C TYR A 228 -1.94 -10.90 3.17
N ALA A 229 -0.77 -10.31 2.90
CA ALA A 229 0.50 -10.70 3.51
C ALA A 229 1.30 -9.45 3.87
N HIS A 230 1.31 -9.13 5.17
CA HIS A 230 2.05 -7.99 5.70
C HIS A 230 3.48 -8.41 6.06
N VAL A 231 4.45 -7.97 5.25
CA VAL A 231 5.85 -8.41 5.33
C VAL A 231 6.70 -7.50 6.20
N PRO A 232 7.72 -8.03 6.91
CA PRO A 232 8.53 -7.21 7.82
C PRO A 232 9.28 -6.09 7.09
N LEU A 233 9.34 -4.92 7.72
CA LEU A 233 10.05 -3.76 7.16
C LEU A 233 11.57 -3.94 7.10
N ALA A 234 12.20 -3.11 6.28
CA ALA A 234 13.61 -2.78 6.43
C ALA A 234 13.76 -1.57 7.36
N LEU A 235 14.65 -1.68 8.35
CA LEU A 235 14.92 -0.65 9.35
C LEU A 235 16.38 -0.19 9.27
N ASP A 236 16.64 1.03 9.73
CA ASP A 236 18.00 1.52 10.04
C ASP A 236 18.52 0.93 11.37
N LYS A 237 19.77 1.24 11.72
CA LYS A 237 20.40 0.78 12.97
C LYS A 237 19.74 1.35 14.23
N GLU A 238 18.98 2.43 14.12
CA GLU A 238 18.17 3.03 15.18
C GLU A 238 16.76 2.42 15.27
N GLY A 239 16.42 1.43 14.43
CA GLY A 239 15.12 0.78 14.39
C GLY A 239 14.01 1.60 13.73
N LYS A 240 14.35 2.67 13.01
CA LYS A 240 13.38 3.44 12.22
C LYS A 240 13.26 2.85 10.83
N ARG A 241 12.10 3.05 10.20
CA ARG A 241 11.88 2.64 8.81
C ARG A 241 12.96 3.24 7.90
N LEU A 242 13.62 2.36 7.14
CA LEU A 242 14.66 2.75 6.18
C LEU A 242 14.09 3.76 5.18
N ALA A 243 14.83 4.83 4.97
CA ALA A 243 14.49 5.94 4.10
C ALA A 243 15.75 6.52 3.45
N LYS A 244 15.57 7.34 2.42
CA LYS A 244 16.70 7.95 1.66
C LYS A 244 17.71 8.71 2.53
N ARG A 245 17.30 9.24 3.68
CA ARG A 245 18.17 9.99 4.59
C ARG A 245 19.23 9.12 5.27
N ASP A 246 19.07 7.79 5.22
CA ASP A 246 19.88 6.85 6.00
C ASP A 246 21.18 6.46 5.26
N GLY A 247 21.44 7.04 4.08
CA GLY A 247 22.71 6.89 3.34
C GLY A 247 22.52 6.33 1.94
N ALA A 248 23.50 5.57 1.46
CA ALA A 248 23.42 4.87 0.18
C ALA A 248 22.44 3.68 0.28
N VAL A 249 21.16 3.94 0.07
CA VAL A 249 20.08 2.95 0.28
C VAL A 249 19.18 2.79 -0.93
N THR A 250 19.47 3.46 -2.05
CA THR A 250 18.77 3.29 -3.33
C THR A 250 19.62 2.48 -4.30
N LEU A 251 19.01 1.90 -5.34
CA LEU A 251 19.78 1.21 -6.39
C LEU A 251 20.83 2.15 -7.00
N ALA A 252 20.44 3.38 -7.33
CA ALA A 252 21.36 4.38 -7.88
C ALA A 252 22.57 4.66 -6.97
N ASP A 253 22.36 4.73 -5.65
CA ASP A 253 23.48 4.93 -4.71
C ASP A 253 24.43 3.72 -4.71
N GLN A 254 23.88 2.50 -4.79
CA GLN A 254 24.69 1.27 -4.83
C GLN A 254 25.49 1.16 -6.12
N LEU A 255 24.89 1.51 -7.25
CA LEU A 255 25.59 1.59 -8.54
C LEU A 255 26.74 2.61 -8.48
N ALA A 256 26.52 3.76 -7.83
CA ALA A 256 27.56 4.77 -7.66
C ALA A 256 28.73 4.30 -6.77
N LEU A 257 28.49 3.32 -5.89
CA LEU A 257 29.51 2.67 -5.06
C LEU A 257 30.19 1.48 -5.76
N GLY A 258 29.82 1.18 -7.02
CA GLY A 258 30.43 0.12 -7.83
C GLY A 258 29.72 -1.22 -7.78
N HIS A 259 28.60 -1.33 -7.04
CA HIS A 259 27.75 -2.52 -7.05
C HIS A 259 26.94 -2.60 -8.35
N THR A 260 26.49 -3.80 -8.68
CA THR A 260 25.57 -4.06 -9.78
C THR A 260 24.15 -4.25 -9.26
N ALA A 261 23.16 -4.23 -10.16
CA ALA A 261 21.79 -4.57 -9.78
C ALA A 261 21.66 -6.03 -9.29
N ALA A 262 22.52 -6.93 -9.78
CA ALA A 262 22.60 -8.30 -9.30
C ALA A 262 23.10 -8.38 -7.85
N ASP A 263 24.06 -7.53 -7.45
CA ASP A 263 24.54 -7.46 -6.06
C ASP A 263 23.43 -6.97 -5.13
N VAL A 264 22.64 -5.98 -5.57
CA VAL A 264 21.46 -5.50 -4.84
C VAL A 264 20.41 -6.61 -4.69
N LEU A 265 20.12 -7.36 -5.75
CA LEU A 265 19.20 -8.50 -5.67
C LEU A 265 19.74 -9.59 -4.74
N GLY A 266 21.04 -9.92 -4.82
CA GLY A 266 21.71 -10.88 -3.93
C GLY A 266 21.58 -10.50 -2.47
N THR A 267 21.74 -9.23 -2.15
CA THR A 267 21.52 -8.70 -0.80
C THR A 267 20.10 -8.91 -0.32
N ILE A 268 19.13 -8.56 -1.18
CA ILE A 268 17.72 -8.77 -0.86
C ILE A 268 17.47 -10.28 -0.65
N ALA A 269 18.00 -11.15 -1.50
CA ALA A 269 17.89 -12.59 -1.37
C ALA A 269 18.46 -13.14 -0.05
N VAL A 270 19.64 -12.67 0.37
CA VAL A 270 20.24 -13.00 1.67
C VAL A 270 19.33 -12.54 2.82
N SER A 271 18.79 -11.31 2.74
CA SER A 271 17.85 -10.79 3.75
C SER A 271 16.56 -11.62 3.87
N LEU A 272 16.23 -12.38 2.83
CA LEU A 272 15.07 -13.25 2.74
C LEU A 272 15.39 -14.72 3.03
N ARG A 273 16.68 -15.05 3.29
CA ARG A 273 17.18 -16.43 3.45
C ARG A 273 16.95 -17.31 2.22
N LEU A 274 17.03 -16.70 1.03
CA LEU A 274 16.89 -17.38 -0.26
C LEU A 274 18.23 -17.61 -0.97
N ALA A 275 19.31 -17.02 -0.44
CA ALA A 275 20.66 -17.16 -0.97
C ALA A 275 21.71 -16.96 0.14
N ASP A 276 22.91 -17.50 -0.09
CA ASP A 276 24.09 -17.24 0.73
C ASP A 276 24.81 -15.95 0.30
N PRO A 277 25.56 -15.29 1.20
CA PRO A 277 26.34 -14.10 0.83
C PRO A 277 27.30 -14.36 -0.33
N GLY A 278 27.24 -13.51 -1.36
CA GLY A 278 28.06 -13.61 -2.57
C GLY A 278 27.58 -14.66 -3.59
N GLU A 279 26.48 -15.37 -3.32
CA GLU A 279 25.85 -16.26 -4.29
C GLU A 279 25.21 -15.44 -5.44
N PRO A 280 25.53 -15.73 -6.71
CA PRO A 280 24.80 -15.15 -7.84
C PRO A 280 23.34 -15.61 -7.84
N VAL A 281 22.41 -14.66 -7.93
CA VAL A 281 20.97 -14.94 -7.92
C VAL A 281 20.25 -14.32 -9.11
N SER A 282 19.10 -14.89 -9.45
CA SER A 282 18.11 -14.31 -10.36
C SER A 282 16.71 -14.43 -9.76
N PRO A 283 15.73 -13.62 -10.19
CA PRO A 283 14.35 -13.73 -9.71
C PRO A 283 13.77 -15.15 -9.88
N GLU A 284 14.11 -15.86 -10.95
CA GLU A 284 13.68 -17.24 -11.20
C GLU A 284 14.27 -18.20 -10.17
N LEU A 285 15.56 -18.06 -9.84
CA LEU A 285 16.17 -18.87 -8.78
C LEU A 285 15.52 -18.60 -7.41
N LEU A 286 15.21 -17.33 -7.12
CA LEU A 286 14.50 -16.97 -5.88
C LEU A 286 13.10 -17.55 -5.85
N LEU A 287 12.40 -17.59 -6.99
CA LEU A 287 11.10 -18.20 -7.14
C LEU A 287 11.14 -19.72 -6.91
N ASP A 288 12.13 -20.40 -7.47
CA ASP A 288 12.32 -21.85 -7.29
C ASP A 288 12.58 -22.22 -5.82
N ARG A 289 13.25 -21.33 -5.08
CA ARG A 289 13.55 -21.50 -3.65
C ARG A 289 12.46 -20.96 -2.73
N TRP A 290 11.46 -20.28 -3.28
CA TRP A 290 10.50 -19.54 -2.49
C TRP A 290 9.63 -20.46 -1.64
N ASN A 291 9.53 -20.12 -0.36
CA ASN A 291 8.58 -20.73 0.55
C ASN A 291 8.09 -19.67 1.55
N PRO A 292 6.82 -19.22 1.47
CA PRO A 292 6.32 -18.14 2.33
C PRO A 292 6.33 -18.50 3.82
N VAL A 293 6.30 -19.79 4.17
CA VAL A 293 6.37 -20.26 5.57
C VAL A 293 7.76 -20.04 6.16
N ARG A 294 8.81 -20.04 5.33
CA ARG A 294 10.21 -19.85 5.76
C ARG A 294 10.65 -18.38 5.78
N LEU A 295 9.78 -17.46 5.36
CA LEU A 295 10.06 -16.04 5.35
C LEU A 295 10.44 -15.55 6.77
N PRO A 296 11.55 -14.80 6.94
CA PRO A 296 11.88 -14.16 8.21
C PRO A 296 10.73 -13.27 8.68
N ARG A 297 10.39 -13.34 9.98
CA ARG A 297 9.31 -12.55 10.58
C ARG A 297 9.79 -11.28 11.28
N ASP A 298 11.09 -11.20 11.57
CA ASP A 298 11.71 -10.01 12.13
C ASP A 298 12.05 -8.98 11.05
N PRO A 299 12.06 -7.68 11.39
CA PRO A 299 12.50 -6.64 10.47
C PRO A 299 13.94 -6.87 10.00
N TRP A 300 14.22 -6.51 8.75
CA TRP A 300 15.57 -6.51 8.22
C TRP A 300 16.29 -5.22 8.62
N VAL A 301 17.24 -5.30 9.55
CA VAL A 301 18.09 -4.16 9.90
C VAL A 301 19.18 -4.00 8.85
N PHE A 302 19.17 -2.88 8.13
CA PHE A 302 20.16 -2.53 7.13
C PHE A 302 21.02 -1.38 7.62
N THR A 303 22.33 -1.58 7.64
CA THR A 303 23.30 -0.52 7.94
C THR A 303 24.14 -0.26 6.70
N PRO A 304 23.96 0.86 5.99
CA PRO A 304 24.82 1.19 4.86
C PRO A 304 26.27 1.36 5.34
N SER A 305 27.21 0.73 4.65
CA SER A 305 28.65 0.92 4.86
C SER A 305 29.21 1.98 3.92
N GLU A 306 30.42 2.51 4.18
CA GLU A 306 31.12 3.40 3.25
C GLU A 306 31.38 2.74 1.87
N GLU A 307 31.38 1.41 1.83
CA GLU A 307 31.52 0.60 0.62
C GLU A 307 30.16 0.14 0.05
N GLY A 308 29.03 0.57 0.63
CA GLY A 308 27.69 0.19 0.18
C GLY A 308 27.18 -1.08 0.85
N ILE A 309 26.51 -1.94 0.07
CA ILE A 309 26.04 -3.21 0.58
C ILE A 309 27.22 -4.18 0.76
N ARG A 310 27.23 -4.90 1.89
CA ARG A 310 28.06 -6.07 2.14
C ARG A 310 27.19 -7.25 2.55
#